data_AF-A0A0S7XRZ8-F1
#
_entry.id   AF-A0A0S7XRZ8-F1
#
_cell.length_a   1.000
_cell.length_b   1.000
_cell.length_c   1.000
_cell.angle_alpha   90.00
_cell.angle_beta   90.00
_cell.angle_gamma   90.00
#
_symmetry.space_group_name_H-M   'P 1'
#
loop_
_entity.id
_entity.type
_entity.pdbx_description
1 polymer ?
#
loop_
_entity_poly.entity_id
_entity_poly.type
_entity_poly.pdbx_seq_one_letter_code
_entity_poly.pdbx_strand_id
1 'polypeptide(L)'
;TVYDRTASIPKDGMGKAEIEVFDVAETYSKARIIQSEPKRPILLGDIVANLIWDSEKTNVFVVAGDFDLDNDGNIDQNAIGKINALIEKWGGRVDDAISIDTDFLLLGGQPQVPKQQPTFEELELDPGAMQRYEDLLQRLNQYNQLQSQAQALWIPVFRYETFLYFIGYKGQISQAGAF
;
A
#
# COMPACT_ATOMS: atom_id res chain seq x y z
N THR A 1 -1.50 -4.95 14.98
CA THR A 1 -2.94 -4.62 15.05
C THR A 1 -3.63 -5.52 16.06
N VAL A 2 -4.70 -5.05 16.72
CA VAL A 2 -5.49 -5.85 17.67
C VAL A 2 -6.81 -6.29 17.03
N TYR A 3 -7.09 -7.58 17.07
CA TYR A 3 -8.28 -8.23 16.53
C TYR A 3 -9.15 -8.80 17.65
N ASP A 4 -10.45 -8.89 17.39
CA ASP A 4 -11.38 -9.51 18.33
C ASP A 4 -11.17 -11.02 18.39
N ARG A 5 -11.14 -11.59 19.59
CA ARG A 5 -10.95 -13.04 19.78
C ARG A 5 -12.10 -13.90 19.23
N THR A 6 -13.30 -13.34 19.11
CA THR A 6 -14.52 -14.06 18.75
C THR A 6 -14.90 -13.89 17.28
N ALA A 7 -14.34 -12.89 16.61
CA ALA A 7 -14.61 -12.61 15.21
C ALA A 7 -13.47 -13.12 14.33
N SER A 8 -13.82 -13.56 13.12
CA SER A 8 -12.82 -13.79 12.09
C SER A 8 -12.07 -12.51 11.74
N ILE A 9 -10.78 -12.63 11.42
CA ILE A 9 -9.97 -11.51 10.96
C ILE A 9 -10.59 -10.96 9.66
N PRO A 10 -10.92 -9.65 9.61
CA PRO A 10 -11.48 -9.04 8.41
C PRO A 10 -10.55 -9.16 7.20
N LYS A 11 -11.13 -9.28 6.00
CA LYS A 11 -10.36 -9.38 4.74
C LYS A 11 -9.51 -8.14 4.45
N ASP A 12 -9.95 -6.98 4.95
CA ASP A 12 -9.24 -5.71 4.83
C ASP A 12 -8.17 -5.51 5.92
N GLY A 13 -7.99 -6.49 6.82
CA GLY A 13 -7.00 -6.45 7.89
C GLY A 13 -7.30 -5.45 9.00
N MET A 14 -8.45 -4.76 8.97
CA MET A 14 -8.79 -3.75 9.96
C MET A 14 -9.05 -4.38 11.33
N GLY A 15 -8.27 -3.96 12.33
CA GLY A 15 -8.49 -4.33 13.73
C GLY A 15 -9.34 -3.30 14.48
N LYS A 16 -9.54 -3.56 15.78
CA LYS A 16 -10.22 -2.62 16.70
C LYS A 16 -9.26 -1.67 17.42
N ALA A 17 -7.97 -1.93 17.35
CA ALA A 17 -6.94 -1.04 17.87
C ALA A 17 -5.60 -1.23 17.15
N GLU A 18 -4.77 -0.20 17.22
CA GLU A 18 -3.37 -0.22 16.81
C GLU A 18 -2.48 -0.02 18.04
N ILE A 19 -1.42 -0.81 18.12
CA ILE A 19 -0.43 -0.72 19.18
C ILE A 19 0.96 -0.60 18.57
N GLU A 20 1.84 0.10 19.27
CA GLU A 20 3.24 0.22 18.92
C GLU A 20 4.08 -0.47 19.99
N VAL A 21 4.87 -1.45 19.57
CA VAL A 21 5.88 -2.09 20.43
C VAL A 21 7.12 -1.22 20.41
N PHE A 22 7.54 -0.72 21.59
CA PHE A 22 8.65 0.23 21.71
C PHE A 22 9.83 -0.31 22.53
N ASP A 23 9.66 -1.43 23.22
CA ASP A 23 10.70 -2.10 23.98
C ASP A 23 10.44 -3.61 23.95
N VAL A 24 11.45 -4.40 23.59
CA VAL A 24 11.37 -5.86 23.50
C VAL A 24 12.43 -6.44 24.43
N ALA A 25 11.97 -7.09 25.48
CA ALA A 25 12.80 -7.85 26.40
C ALA A 25 12.75 -9.35 26.06
N GLU A 26 13.53 -10.16 26.77
CA GLU A 26 13.65 -11.60 26.51
C GLU A 26 12.32 -12.36 26.64
N THR A 27 11.47 -11.98 27.60
CA THR A 27 10.22 -12.69 27.92
C THR A 27 8.96 -11.85 27.74
N TYR A 28 9.10 -10.58 27.37
CA TYR A 28 7.96 -9.68 27.22
C TYR A 28 8.29 -8.51 26.29
N SER A 29 7.25 -7.93 25.71
CA SER A 29 7.34 -6.69 24.95
C SER A 29 6.49 -5.62 25.61
N LYS A 30 7.00 -4.39 25.69
CA LYS A 30 6.21 -3.22 26.10
C LYS A 30 5.64 -2.57 24.85
N ALA A 31 4.35 -2.30 24.91
CA ALA A 31 3.63 -1.63 23.84
C ALA A 31 2.74 -0.52 24.39
N ARG A 32 2.43 0.46 23.55
CA ARG A 32 1.43 1.50 23.83
C ARG A 32 0.31 1.43 22.80
N ILE A 33 -0.91 1.77 23.21
CA ILE A 33 -2.04 1.91 22.30
C ILE A 33 -1.91 3.26 21.60
N ILE A 34 -1.84 3.26 20.27
CA ILE A 34 -1.76 4.47 19.45
C ILE A 34 -3.13 4.86 18.87
N GLN A 35 -4.02 3.87 18.69
CA GLN A 35 -5.40 4.07 18.25
C GLN A 35 -6.30 2.97 18.82
N SER A 36 -7.53 3.30 19.19
CA SER A 36 -8.53 2.32 19.64
C SER A 36 -9.94 2.74 19.28
N GLU A 37 -10.79 1.79 18.89
CA GLU A 37 -12.20 2.02 18.62
C GLU A 37 -13.02 2.04 19.94
N PRO A 38 -13.64 3.18 20.34
CA PRO A 38 -14.29 3.29 21.65
C PRO A 38 -15.45 2.32 21.86
N LYS A 39 -16.14 1.94 20.78
CA LYS A 39 -17.27 1.00 20.83
C LYS A 39 -16.83 -0.47 20.88
N ARG A 40 -15.55 -0.75 20.60
CA ARG A 40 -14.97 -2.10 20.56
C ARG A 40 -13.68 -2.08 21.38
N PRO A 41 -13.77 -2.04 22.72
CA PRO A 41 -12.60 -1.94 23.58
C PRO A 41 -11.69 -3.17 23.43
N ILE A 42 -10.42 -2.97 23.76
CA ILE A 42 -9.44 -4.05 23.90
C ILE A 42 -9.75 -4.80 25.20
N LEU A 43 -9.89 -6.11 25.11
CA LEU A 43 -10.25 -7.03 26.17
C LEU A 43 -9.17 -8.11 26.30
N LEU A 44 -9.10 -8.71 27.49
CA LEU A 44 -8.18 -9.81 27.72
C LEU A 44 -8.53 -11.00 26.82
N GLY A 45 -7.52 -11.53 26.12
CA GLY A 45 -7.65 -12.61 25.16
C GLY A 45 -7.86 -12.16 23.71
N ASP A 46 -7.95 -10.85 23.43
CA ASP A 46 -7.85 -10.35 22.07
C ASP A 46 -6.51 -10.70 21.42
N ILE A 47 -6.53 -10.82 20.09
CA ILE A 47 -5.38 -11.26 19.32
C ILE A 47 -4.59 -10.04 18.89
N VAL A 48 -3.30 -10.00 19.22
CA VAL A 48 -2.37 -9.00 18.71
C VAL A 48 -1.55 -9.67 17.61
N ALA A 49 -1.70 -9.19 16.37
CA ALA A 49 -0.99 -9.75 15.23
C ALA A 49 -0.63 -8.68 14.20
N ASN A 50 0.44 -8.94 13.45
CA ASN A 50 0.68 -8.36 12.13
C ASN A 50 0.43 -9.48 11.11
N LEU A 51 -0.52 -9.27 10.19
CA LEU A 51 -1.02 -10.33 9.31
C LEU A 51 -0.09 -10.68 8.15
N ILE A 52 0.87 -9.82 7.84
CA ILE A 52 1.82 -10.05 6.74
C ILE A 52 3.25 -10.21 7.23
N TRP A 53 3.52 -10.09 8.54
CA TRP A 53 4.88 -10.19 9.05
C TRP A 53 5.30 -11.65 9.24
N ASP A 54 6.51 -11.95 8.79
CA ASP A 54 7.20 -13.22 8.97
C ASP A 54 8.64 -12.91 9.40
N SER A 55 9.12 -13.53 10.48
CA SER A 55 10.49 -13.34 10.97
C SER A 55 11.55 -13.98 10.10
N GLU A 56 11.18 -14.98 9.30
CA GLU A 56 12.11 -15.78 8.48
C GLU A 56 12.14 -15.32 7.02
N LYS A 57 11.25 -14.41 6.63
CA LYS A 57 11.09 -13.98 5.24
C LYS A 57 11.00 -12.47 5.09
N THR A 58 11.70 -11.94 4.09
CA THR A 58 11.48 -10.59 3.57
C THR A 58 10.37 -10.64 2.54
N ASN A 59 9.24 -9.97 2.82
CA ASN A 59 8.14 -9.89 1.87
C ASN A 59 8.54 -9.09 0.63
N VAL A 60 8.12 -9.59 -0.53
CA VAL A 60 8.41 -9.00 -1.84
C VAL A 60 7.15 -8.33 -2.38
N PHE A 61 7.26 -7.05 -2.68
CA PHE A 61 6.18 -6.21 -3.15
C PHE A 61 6.44 -5.76 -4.58
N VAL A 62 5.37 -5.64 -5.36
CA VAL A 62 5.36 -4.90 -6.62
C VAL A 62 4.35 -3.76 -6.47
N VAL A 63 4.68 -2.57 -6.96
CA VAL A 63 3.84 -1.37 -6.80
C VAL A 63 3.49 -0.80 -8.17
N ALA A 64 2.21 -0.56 -8.44
CA ALA A 64 1.77 0.01 -9.71
C ALA A 64 0.49 0.84 -9.60
N GLY A 65 0.33 1.78 -10.52
CA GLY A 65 -0.84 2.66 -10.60
C GLY A 65 -0.60 4.07 -10.09
N ASP A 66 -1.69 4.84 -10.05
CA ASP A 66 -1.75 6.20 -9.53
C ASP A 66 -2.18 6.17 -8.06
N PHE A 67 -1.54 6.97 -7.21
CA PHE A 67 -1.85 7.02 -5.79
C PHE A 67 -2.05 8.46 -5.34
N ASP A 68 -3.11 8.64 -4.57
CA ASP A 68 -3.40 9.82 -3.76
C ASP A 68 -3.10 9.42 -2.31
N LEU A 69 -1.95 9.83 -1.78
CA LEU A 69 -1.45 9.33 -0.50
C LEU A 69 -2.02 10.12 0.69
N ASP A 70 -2.41 11.37 0.48
CA ASP A 70 -2.98 12.27 1.49
C ASP A 70 -4.51 12.40 1.40
N ASN A 71 -5.13 11.78 0.39
CA ASN A 71 -6.56 11.78 0.11
C ASN A 71 -7.12 13.19 -0.19
N ASP A 72 -6.35 14.04 -0.87
CA ASP A 72 -6.78 15.37 -1.29
C ASP A 72 -7.53 15.37 -2.64
N GLY A 73 -7.60 14.22 -3.31
CA GLY A 73 -8.22 14.02 -4.62
C GLY A 73 -7.27 14.17 -5.80
N ASN A 74 -5.99 14.51 -5.57
CA ASN A 74 -4.96 14.64 -6.58
C ASN A 74 -3.95 13.49 -6.50
N ILE A 75 -3.41 13.09 -7.64
CA ILE A 75 -2.37 12.06 -7.67
C ILE A 75 -1.01 12.67 -7.31
N ASP A 76 -0.31 12.04 -6.36
CA ASP A 76 1.03 12.43 -5.93
C ASP A 76 2.08 12.17 -7.01
N GLN A 77 2.91 13.17 -7.35
CA GLN A 77 3.93 13.05 -8.41
C GLN A 77 5.00 11.98 -8.15
N ASN A 78 5.34 11.71 -6.88
CA ASN A 78 6.33 10.70 -6.49
C ASN A 78 5.72 9.64 -5.54
N ALA A 79 4.47 9.27 -5.79
CA ALA A 79 3.75 8.39 -4.88
C ALA A 79 4.41 7.01 -4.75
N ILE A 80 4.79 6.41 -5.89
CA ILE A 80 5.44 5.09 -5.93
C ILE A 80 6.77 5.13 -5.17
N GLY A 81 7.59 6.18 -5.35
CA GLY A 81 8.84 6.33 -4.61
C GLY A 81 8.63 6.42 -3.09
N LYS A 82 7.61 7.16 -2.64
CA LYS A 82 7.24 7.25 -1.22
C LYS A 82 6.77 5.89 -0.67
N ILE A 83 5.96 5.14 -1.43
CA ILE A 83 5.49 3.80 -1.06
C ILE A 83 6.67 2.82 -0.98
N ASN A 84 7.58 2.86 -1.96
CA ASN A 84 8.75 1.97 -1.97
C ASN A 84 9.64 2.21 -0.75
N ALA A 85 9.92 3.47 -0.44
CA ALA A 85 10.68 3.83 0.76
C ALA A 85 10.00 3.36 2.05
N LEU A 86 8.66 3.39 2.10
CA LEU A 86 7.89 2.90 3.24
C LEU A 86 7.97 1.37 3.37
N ILE A 87 7.88 0.63 2.26
CA ILE A 87 8.04 -0.83 2.22
C ILE A 87 9.44 -1.22 2.71
N GLU A 88 10.49 -0.57 2.18
CA GLU A 88 11.87 -0.84 2.55
C GLU A 88 12.15 -0.50 4.01
N LYS A 89 11.66 0.65 4.49
CA LYS A 89 11.76 1.05 5.90
C LYS A 89 11.08 0.06 6.85
N TRP A 90 9.97 -0.55 6.40
CA TRP A 90 9.28 -1.59 7.15
C TRP A 90 10.02 -2.94 7.14
N GLY A 91 10.99 -3.13 6.24
CA GLY A 91 11.78 -4.36 6.10
C GLY A 91 11.33 -5.28 4.97
N GLY A 92 10.49 -4.79 4.05
CA GLY A 92 10.17 -5.47 2.79
C GLY A 92 11.15 -5.15 1.66
N ARG A 93 10.97 -5.81 0.52
CA ARG A 93 11.68 -5.52 -0.74
C ARG A 93 10.68 -5.13 -1.82
N VAL A 94 11.06 -4.20 -2.70
CA VAL A 94 10.28 -3.86 -3.89
C VAL A 94 10.99 -4.37 -5.14
N ASP A 95 10.25 -5.08 -5.99
CA ASP A 95 10.70 -5.52 -7.30
C ASP A 95 9.89 -4.81 -8.40
N ASP A 96 10.48 -4.59 -9.58
CA ASP A 96 9.83 -3.87 -10.70
C ASP A 96 8.81 -4.73 -11.47
N ALA A 97 8.86 -6.04 -11.28
CA ALA A 97 8.05 -7.01 -12.02
C ALA A 97 7.57 -8.15 -11.13
N ILE A 98 6.38 -8.66 -11.45
CA ILE A 98 5.83 -9.85 -10.78
C ILE A 98 6.63 -11.09 -11.16
N SER A 99 7.02 -11.86 -10.16
CA SER A 99 7.66 -13.17 -10.28
C SER A 99 7.01 -14.17 -9.32
N ILE A 100 7.54 -15.41 -9.30
CA ILE A 100 7.11 -16.44 -8.34
C ILE A 100 7.46 -16.09 -6.89
N ASP A 101 8.42 -15.19 -6.69
CA ASP A 101 8.85 -14.74 -5.37
C ASP A 101 8.01 -13.55 -4.86
N THR A 102 7.14 -12.97 -5.70
CA THR A 102 6.29 -11.84 -5.33
C THR A 102 5.20 -12.27 -4.36
N ASP A 103 5.16 -11.63 -3.19
CA ASP A 103 4.16 -11.90 -2.16
C ASP A 103 2.91 -11.05 -2.33
N PHE A 104 3.07 -9.78 -2.70
CA PHE A 104 1.97 -8.82 -2.74
C PHE A 104 2.09 -7.84 -3.92
N LEU A 105 0.96 -7.51 -4.53
CA LEU A 105 0.84 -6.39 -5.46
C LEU A 105 0.11 -5.23 -4.77
N LEU A 106 0.76 -4.08 -4.62
CA LEU A 106 0.09 -2.83 -4.28
C LEU A 106 -0.39 -2.17 -5.56
N LEU A 107 -1.71 -2.06 -5.70
CA LEU A 107 -2.34 -1.51 -6.87
C LEU A 107 -3.10 -0.23 -6.52
N GLY A 108 -2.69 0.87 -7.15
CA GLY A 108 -3.35 2.17 -7.09
C GLY A 108 -4.50 2.28 -8.09
N GLY A 109 -4.92 3.52 -8.36
CA GLY A 109 -5.84 3.85 -9.44
C GLY A 109 -5.24 3.52 -10.82
N GLN A 110 -6.11 3.19 -11.76
CA GLN A 110 -5.71 2.98 -13.15
C GLN A 110 -5.30 4.32 -13.79
N PRO A 111 -4.15 4.41 -14.46
CA PRO A 111 -3.74 5.61 -15.18
C PRO A 111 -4.79 6.09 -16.19
N GLN A 112 -5.14 7.37 -16.12
CA GLN A 112 -6.13 7.97 -17.03
C GLN A 112 -5.45 8.46 -18.30
N VAL A 113 -5.74 7.80 -19.43
CA VAL A 113 -5.22 8.19 -20.74
C VAL A 113 -6.33 8.92 -21.52
N PRO A 114 -6.05 10.11 -22.11
CA PRO A 114 -6.97 10.75 -23.02
C PRO A 114 -7.39 9.82 -24.16
N LYS A 115 -8.68 9.84 -24.54
CA LYS A 115 -9.20 8.96 -25.61
C LYS A 115 -8.63 9.29 -26.99
N GLN A 116 -8.17 10.51 -27.18
CA GLN A 116 -7.62 11.00 -28.43
C GLN A 116 -6.15 11.34 -28.21
N GLN A 117 -5.36 11.12 -29.25
CA GLN A 117 -3.98 11.57 -29.29
C GLN A 117 -3.93 13.11 -29.35
N PRO A 118 -2.82 13.74 -28.91
CA PRO A 118 -2.63 15.17 -29.08
C PRO A 118 -2.80 15.59 -30.55
N THR A 119 -3.57 16.64 -30.77
CA THR A 119 -3.79 17.24 -32.09
C THR A 119 -2.55 18.01 -32.54
N PHE A 120 -2.49 18.35 -33.84
CA PHE A 120 -1.39 19.16 -34.37
C PHE A 120 -1.29 20.53 -33.67
N GLU A 121 -2.44 21.17 -33.44
CA GLU A 121 -2.52 22.47 -32.74
C GLU A 121 -1.98 22.38 -31.31
N GLU A 122 -2.28 21.30 -30.58
CA GLU A 122 -1.75 21.07 -29.23
C GLU A 122 -0.25 20.78 -29.23
N LEU A 123 0.26 20.09 -30.25
CA LEU A 123 1.70 19.81 -30.39
C LEU A 123 2.51 21.08 -30.73
N GLU A 124 1.92 22.04 -31.45
CA GLU A 124 2.54 23.35 -31.67
C GLU A 124 2.63 24.16 -30.37
N LEU A 125 1.63 24.06 -29.49
CA LEU A 125 1.60 24.72 -28.18
C LEU A 125 2.49 24.03 -27.15
N ASP A 126 2.60 22.70 -27.22
CA ASP A 126 3.32 21.86 -26.27
C ASP A 126 4.01 20.67 -26.97
N PRO A 127 5.28 20.85 -27.38
CA PRO A 127 6.04 19.80 -28.07
C PRO A 127 6.19 18.50 -27.26
N GLY A 128 6.00 18.54 -25.93
CA GLY A 128 6.09 17.37 -25.04
C GLY A 128 4.77 16.61 -24.90
N ALA A 129 3.68 17.05 -25.54
CA ALA A 129 2.37 16.42 -25.38
C ALA A 129 2.33 14.99 -25.91
N MET A 130 3.01 14.70 -27.02
CA MET A 130 3.08 13.34 -27.57
C MET A 130 3.82 12.39 -26.61
N GLN A 131 4.96 12.83 -26.06
CA GLN A 131 5.75 12.02 -25.14
C GLN A 131 4.95 11.68 -23.86
N ARG A 132 4.28 12.66 -23.26
CA ARG A 132 3.43 12.42 -22.09
C ARG A 132 2.27 11.47 -22.39
N TYR A 133 1.67 11.58 -23.58
CA TYR A 133 0.62 10.65 -24.01
C TYR A 133 1.15 9.21 -24.12
N GLU A 134 2.33 9.03 -24.72
CA GLU A 134 3.00 7.73 -24.81
C GLU A 134 3.37 7.16 -23.43
N ASP A 135 3.89 7.98 -22.53
CA ASP A 135 4.21 7.59 -21.15
C ASP A 135 2.95 7.10 -20.41
N LEU A 136 1.82 7.81 -20.54
CA LEU A 136 0.54 7.41 -19.95
C LEU A 136 0.04 6.07 -20.52
N LEU A 137 0.19 5.83 -21.83
CA LEU A 137 -0.13 4.55 -22.45
C LEU A 137 0.76 3.41 -21.93
N GLN A 138 2.06 3.65 -21.79
CA GLN A 138 2.99 2.66 -21.24
C GLN A 138 2.61 2.29 -19.79
N ARG A 139 2.34 3.30 -18.96
CA ARG A 139 1.90 3.10 -17.57
C ARG A 139 0.58 2.33 -17.49
N LEU A 140 -0.39 2.64 -18.36
CA LEU A 140 -1.66 1.91 -18.45
C LEU A 140 -1.44 0.44 -18.85
N ASN A 141 -0.58 0.19 -19.84
CA ASN A 141 -0.26 -1.17 -20.27
C ASN A 141 0.44 -1.97 -19.16
N GLN A 142 1.42 -1.38 -18.48
CA GLN A 142 2.10 -1.98 -17.33
C GLN A 142 1.11 -2.29 -16.21
N TYR A 143 0.22 -1.36 -15.87
CA TYR A 143 -0.84 -1.56 -14.88
C TYR A 143 -1.70 -2.77 -15.20
N ASN A 144 -2.22 -2.85 -16.44
CA ASN A 144 -3.08 -3.95 -16.87
C ASN A 144 -2.32 -5.29 -16.88
N GLN A 145 -1.06 -5.28 -17.29
CA GLN A 145 -0.20 -6.47 -17.29
C GLN A 145 0.02 -6.99 -15.87
N LEU A 146 0.42 -6.13 -14.93
CA LEU A 146 0.68 -6.52 -13.56
C LEU A 146 -0.60 -7.03 -12.87
N GLN A 147 -1.74 -6.38 -13.11
CA GLN A 147 -3.03 -6.84 -12.59
C GLN A 147 -3.37 -8.26 -13.10
N SER A 148 -3.19 -8.52 -14.39
CA SER A 148 -3.44 -9.83 -15.01
C SER A 148 -2.47 -10.91 -14.49
N GLN A 149 -1.18 -10.58 -14.37
CA GLN A 149 -0.17 -11.49 -13.83
C GLN A 149 -0.44 -11.86 -12.37
N ALA A 150 -0.80 -10.88 -11.54
CA ALA A 150 -1.17 -11.14 -10.14
C ALA A 150 -2.37 -12.08 -10.04
N GLN A 151 -3.40 -11.89 -10.87
CA GLN A 151 -4.54 -12.80 -10.92
C GLN A 151 -4.15 -14.22 -11.35
N ALA A 152 -3.29 -14.36 -12.37
CA ALA A 152 -2.85 -15.66 -12.86
C ALA A 152 -2.02 -16.45 -11.82
N LEU A 153 -1.22 -15.74 -11.02
CA LEU A 153 -0.37 -16.30 -9.98
C LEU A 153 -1.03 -16.32 -8.60
N TRP A 154 -2.30 -15.89 -8.49
CA TRP A 154 -3.04 -15.78 -7.23
C TRP A 154 -2.34 -14.91 -6.17
N ILE A 155 -1.58 -13.91 -6.63
CA ILE A 155 -0.90 -12.95 -5.77
C ILE A 155 -1.96 -12.02 -5.17
N PRO A 156 -2.01 -11.88 -3.83
CA PRO A 156 -2.89 -10.93 -3.18
C PRO A 156 -2.64 -9.49 -3.64
N VAL A 157 -3.73 -8.79 -3.98
CA VAL A 157 -3.69 -7.39 -4.42
C VAL A 157 -4.23 -6.49 -3.30
N PHE A 158 -3.43 -5.53 -2.86
CA PHE A 158 -3.80 -4.57 -1.82
C PHE A 158 -3.94 -3.16 -2.40
N ARG A 159 -4.92 -2.43 -1.86
CA ARG A 159 -4.97 -0.97 -1.97
C ARG A 159 -3.99 -0.36 -0.98
N TYR A 160 -3.54 0.87 -1.23
CA TYR A 160 -2.60 1.57 -0.35
C TYR A 160 -3.08 1.63 1.11
N GLU A 161 -4.35 1.98 1.35
CA GLU A 161 -4.91 2.01 2.71
C GLU A 161 -4.83 0.65 3.43
N THR A 162 -5.07 -0.44 2.70
CA THR A 162 -5.01 -1.80 3.24
C THR A 162 -3.59 -2.17 3.62
N PHE A 163 -2.61 -1.79 2.79
CA PHE A 163 -1.20 -1.95 3.11
C PHE A 163 -0.82 -1.22 4.40
N LEU A 164 -1.26 0.03 4.58
CA LEU A 164 -0.99 0.82 5.80
C LEU A 164 -1.51 0.14 7.08
N TYR A 165 -2.67 -0.52 7.01
CA TYR A 165 -3.18 -1.31 8.14
C TYR A 165 -2.29 -2.52 8.45
N PHE A 166 -1.80 -3.21 7.43
CA PHE A 166 -0.96 -4.38 7.63
C PHE A 166 0.41 -4.03 8.20
N ILE A 167 1.00 -2.90 7.81
CA ILE A 167 2.28 -2.46 8.37
C ILE A 167 2.14 -1.68 9.69
N GLY A 168 0.91 -1.36 10.11
CA GLY A 168 0.64 -0.64 11.37
C GLY A 168 0.94 0.86 11.33
N TYR A 169 0.88 1.48 10.15
CA TYR A 169 1.23 2.90 9.94
C TYR A 169 0.02 3.84 9.82
N LYS A 170 -1.22 3.34 9.76
CA LYS A 170 -2.40 4.21 9.55
C LYS A 170 -2.61 5.21 10.69
N GLY A 171 -2.43 4.79 11.95
CA GLY A 171 -2.48 5.68 13.11
C GLY A 171 -1.37 6.73 13.14
N GLN A 172 -0.26 6.52 12.42
CA GLN A 172 0.84 7.48 12.31
C GLN A 172 0.61 8.52 11.20
N ILE A 173 -0.01 8.15 10.08
CA ILE A 173 -0.28 9.05 8.95
C ILE A 173 -1.39 10.06 9.27
N SER A 174 -2.31 9.72 10.18
CA SER A 174 -3.36 10.64 10.64
C SER A 174 -2.87 11.74 11.59
N GLN A 175 -1.61 11.70 12.02
CA GLN A 175 -0.93 12.82 12.66
C GLN A 175 -0.25 13.66 11.58
N ALA A 176 -0.73 14.89 11.36
CA ALA A 176 -0.22 15.79 10.33
C ALA A 176 1.32 15.89 10.37
N GLY A 177 1.97 15.71 9.20
CA GLY A 177 3.41 15.84 9.02
C GLY A 177 4.20 14.53 8.82
N ALA A 178 3.54 13.43 8.46
CA ALA A 178 4.22 12.16 8.16
C ALA A 178 4.93 12.10 6.78
N PHE A 179 4.90 13.21 6.02
CA PHE A 179 5.63 13.41 4.78
C PHE A 179 6.25 14.81 4.74
#